data_AF-A0A0F2IP26-F1
#
_entry.id   AF-A0A0F2IP26-F1
#
_cell.length_a   1.000
_cell.length_b   1.000
_cell.length_c   1.000
_cell.angle_alpha   90.00
_cell.angle_beta   90.00
_cell.angle_gamma   90.00
#
_symmetry.space_group_name_H-M   'P 1'
#
loop_
_entity.id
_entity.type
_entity.pdbx_description
1 polymer ?
#
loop_
_entity_poly.entity_id
_entity_poly.type
_entity_poly.pdbx_seq_one_letter_code
_entity_poly.pdbx_strand_id
1 'polypeptide(L)'
;MDFMNLKIESKKLARSHFELERKRLNWKLEVKNKIKFHFNELILSAKNTGYPFILFCQDNNEFENLDSIQITAESNYTGITQKLANGGSKLDFEKGAGLCFSLSPKGDVVVTIRPYKSEWVRRVETSIIIAHGISPDDITDGFIKKCMRRFIIYTRASSVYGSYTTTLYEYLFIKYLLVVDIKNRGQLLNSALDFSNQWGVAVISALLGAIFNEMLT
;
A
#
# COMPACT_ATOMS: atom_id res chain seq x y z
N MET A 1 -25.59 32.93 26.46
CA MET A 1 -24.88 31.65 26.30
C MET A 1 -25.62 30.91 25.20
N ASP A 2 -25.16 31.04 23.96
CA ASP A 2 -25.87 30.51 22.79
C ASP A 2 -26.11 29.02 22.97
N PHE A 3 -27.37 28.59 22.89
CA PHE A 3 -27.70 27.19 22.67
C PHE A 3 -27.00 26.79 21.37
N MET A 4 -25.86 26.13 21.55
CA MET A 4 -24.98 25.61 20.54
C MET A 4 -25.80 24.97 19.43
N ASN A 5 -25.33 25.15 18.19
CA ASN A 5 -26.03 24.97 16.94
C ASN A 5 -26.38 23.49 16.60
N LEU A 6 -26.98 22.77 17.54
CA LEU A 6 -27.31 21.34 17.49
C LEU A 6 -28.25 21.01 16.33
N LYS A 7 -29.11 21.95 15.93
CA LYS A 7 -29.99 21.79 14.77
C LYS A 7 -29.20 21.75 13.45
N ILE A 8 -28.16 22.57 13.31
CA ILE A 8 -27.29 22.54 12.12
C ILE A 8 -26.41 21.28 12.14
N GLU A 9 -25.85 20.93 13.30
CA GLU A 9 -25.03 19.72 13.42
C GLU A 9 -25.84 18.43 13.17
N SER A 10 -27.07 18.35 13.67
CA SER A 10 -27.99 17.24 13.37
C SER A 10 -28.24 17.08 11.87
N LYS A 11 -28.46 18.18 11.13
CA LYS A 11 -28.61 18.15 9.66
C LYS A 11 -27.33 17.67 8.96
N LYS A 12 -26.16 18.10 9.41
CA LYS A 12 -24.87 17.64 8.85
C LYS A 12 -24.64 16.15 9.09
N LEU A 13 -24.98 15.65 10.28
CA LEU A 13 -24.88 14.23 10.62
C LEU A 13 -25.86 13.39 9.79
N ALA A 14 -27.10 13.84 9.63
CA ALA A 14 -28.08 13.15 8.79
C ALA A 14 -27.59 13.04 7.33
N ARG A 15 -27.03 14.12 6.78
CA ARG A 15 -26.42 14.10 5.44
C ARG A 15 -25.23 13.14 5.37
N SER A 16 -24.37 13.14 6.38
CA SER A 16 -23.19 12.27 6.43
C SER A 16 -23.57 10.79 6.52
N HIS A 17 -24.62 10.48 7.29
CA HIS A 17 -25.18 9.14 7.39
C HIS A 17 -25.75 8.68 6.05
N PHE A 18 -26.52 9.54 5.37
CA PHE A 18 -27.04 9.23 4.04
C PHE A 18 -25.92 8.94 3.02
N GLU A 19 -24.88 9.79 2.98
CA GLU A 19 -23.74 9.59 2.08
C GLU A 19 -22.98 8.29 2.39
N LEU A 20 -22.84 7.94 3.67
CA LEU A 20 -22.21 6.69 4.09
C LEU A 20 -22.97 5.47 3.55
N GLU A 21 -24.29 5.44 3.74
CA GLU A 21 -25.14 4.35 3.27
C GLU A 21 -25.16 4.27 1.73
N ARG A 22 -25.23 5.41 1.04
CA ARG A 22 -25.13 5.48 -0.43
C ARG A 22 -23.83 4.85 -0.93
N LYS A 23 -22.70 5.20 -0.32
CA LYS A 23 -21.38 4.67 -0.69
C LYS A 23 -21.28 3.16 -0.45
N ARG A 24 -21.75 2.68 0.70
CA ARG A 24 -21.80 1.24 1.03
C ARG A 24 -22.64 0.46 0.03
N LEU A 25 -23.79 1.02 -0.35
CA LEU A 25 -24.66 0.41 -1.34
C LEU A 25 -24.00 0.35 -2.72
N ASN A 26 -23.37 1.44 -3.17
CA ASN A 26 -22.62 1.47 -4.43
C ASN A 26 -21.48 0.43 -4.42
N TRP A 27 -20.72 0.35 -3.33
CA TRP A 27 -19.68 -0.65 -3.15
C TRP A 27 -20.23 -2.09 -3.32
N LYS A 28 -21.31 -2.39 -2.59
CA LYS A 28 -21.93 -3.72 -2.54
C LYS A 28 -22.51 -4.15 -3.88
N LEU A 29 -23.17 -3.24 -4.61
CA LEU A 29 -23.91 -3.58 -5.83
C LEU A 29 -23.04 -3.52 -7.09
N GLU A 30 -22.18 -2.50 -7.22
CA GLU A 30 -21.50 -2.20 -8.48
C GLU A 30 -19.98 -2.39 -8.39
N VAL A 31 -19.33 -1.60 -7.53
CA VAL A 31 -17.87 -1.41 -7.58
C VAL A 31 -17.11 -2.71 -7.31
N LYS A 32 -17.57 -3.50 -6.34
CA LYS A 32 -16.94 -4.77 -5.99
C LYS A 32 -16.98 -5.77 -7.14
N ASN A 33 -18.12 -5.89 -7.81
CA ASN A 33 -18.29 -6.75 -8.98
C ASN A 33 -17.43 -6.29 -10.16
N LYS A 34 -17.33 -4.96 -10.37
CA LYS A 34 -16.47 -4.35 -11.37
C LYS A 34 -14.99 -4.70 -11.12
N ILE A 35 -14.51 -4.56 -9.88
CA ILE A 35 -13.12 -4.93 -9.52
C ILE A 35 -12.89 -6.42 -9.75
N LYS A 36 -13.83 -7.26 -9.33
CA LYS A 36 -13.77 -8.73 -9.51
C LYS A 36 -13.63 -9.12 -10.97
N PHE A 37 -14.40 -8.47 -11.83
CA PHE A 37 -14.34 -8.67 -13.28
C PHE A 37 -12.92 -8.40 -13.82
N HIS A 38 -12.35 -7.21 -13.55
CA HIS A 38 -10.99 -6.88 -14.00
C HIS A 38 -9.92 -7.81 -13.41
N PHE A 39 -10.07 -8.24 -12.15
CA PHE A 39 -9.15 -9.22 -11.57
C PHE A 39 -9.21 -10.56 -12.29
N ASN A 40 -10.41 -11.05 -12.62
CA ASN A 40 -10.57 -12.28 -13.39
C ASN A 40 -9.99 -12.14 -14.81
N GLU A 41 -10.18 -11.00 -15.48
CA GLU A 41 -9.56 -10.74 -16.78
C GLU A 41 -8.02 -10.80 -16.70
N LEU A 42 -7.42 -10.22 -15.65
CA LEU A 42 -5.98 -10.30 -15.45
C LEU A 42 -5.50 -11.71 -15.17
N ILE A 43 -6.23 -12.50 -14.37
CA ILE A 43 -5.88 -13.90 -14.09
C ILE A 43 -5.90 -14.71 -15.38
N LEU A 44 -6.94 -14.52 -16.23
CA LEU A 44 -7.03 -15.19 -17.53
C LEU A 44 -5.91 -14.74 -18.47
N SER A 45 -5.63 -13.44 -18.54
CA SER A 45 -4.53 -12.90 -19.35
C SER A 45 -3.17 -13.44 -18.90
N ALA A 46 -2.92 -13.51 -17.60
CA ALA A 46 -1.70 -14.07 -17.03
C ALA A 46 -1.51 -15.54 -17.43
N LYS A 47 -2.58 -16.34 -17.35
CA LYS A 47 -2.56 -17.76 -17.80
C LYS A 47 -2.27 -17.87 -19.30
N ASN A 48 -2.95 -17.08 -20.12
CA ASN A 48 -2.82 -17.14 -21.58
C ASN A 48 -1.46 -16.67 -22.10
N THR A 49 -0.78 -15.79 -21.35
CA THR A 49 0.53 -15.25 -21.72
C THR A 49 1.69 -16.05 -21.12
N GLY A 50 1.43 -17.08 -20.30
CA GLY A 50 2.47 -17.81 -19.60
C GLY A 50 3.17 -16.98 -18.52
N TYR A 51 2.48 -16.02 -17.91
CA TYR A 51 3.02 -15.25 -16.80
C TYR A 51 3.40 -16.19 -15.64
N PRO A 52 4.63 -16.10 -15.09
CA PRO A 52 5.15 -17.12 -14.19
C PRO A 52 4.51 -17.15 -12.81
N PHE A 53 3.83 -16.08 -12.39
CA PHE A 53 3.17 -16.06 -11.08
C PHE A 53 1.71 -16.44 -11.22
N ILE A 54 1.30 -17.44 -10.44
CA ILE A 54 -0.10 -17.86 -10.34
C ILE A 54 -0.84 -16.80 -9.53
N LEU A 55 -1.94 -16.30 -10.10
CA LEU A 55 -2.78 -15.26 -9.50
C LEU A 55 -4.16 -15.81 -9.15
N PHE A 56 -4.70 -15.36 -8.02
CA PHE A 56 -6.06 -15.71 -7.58
C PHE A 56 -6.77 -14.52 -6.96
N CYS A 57 -8.08 -14.45 -7.21
CA CYS A 57 -8.97 -13.45 -6.63
C CYS A 57 -9.64 -14.03 -5.39
N GLN A 58 -9.66 -13.28 -4.31
CA GLN A 58 -10.34 -13.61 -3.06
C GLN A 58 -11.32 -12.49 -2.72
N ASP A 59 -12.52 -12.91 -2.31
CA ASP A 59 -13.60 -12.04 -1.90
C ASP A 59 -13.83 -12.21 -0.40
N ASN A 60 -13.41 -11.22 0.39
CA ASN A 60 -13.41 -11.29 1.84
C ASN A 60 -14.62 -10.53 2.39
N ASN A 61 -15.65 -11.28 2.74
CA ASN A 61 -16.99 -10.79 3.07
C ASN A 61 -17.37 -11.13 4.51
N GLU A 62 -16.37 -11.32 5.37
CA GLU A 62 -16.56 -11.80 6.75
C GLU A 62 -17.33 -10.79 7.61
N PHE A 63 -17.20 -9.49 7.31
CA PHE A 63 -17.80 -8.41 8.06
C PHE A 63 -18.61 -7.51 7.14
N GLU A 64 -19.91 -7.41 7.39
CA GLU A 64 -20.77 -6.49 6.65
C GLU A 64 -20.25 -5.05 6.77
N ASN A 65 -20.24 -4.32 5.64
CA ASN A 65 -19.72 -2.95 5.53
C ASN A 65 -18.21 -2.78 5.77
N LEU A 66 -17.46 -3.88 5.81
CA LEU A 66 -15.99 -3.91 5.82
C LEU A 66 -15.42 -4.90 4.79
N ASP A 67 -16.23 -5.18 3.77
CA ASP A 67 -15.87 -6.04 2.65
C ASP A 67 -14.57 -5.60 1.96
N SER A 68 -13.81 -6.58 1.50
CA SER A 68 -12.66 -6.33 0.64
C SER A 68 -12.57 -7.35 -0.48
N ILE A 69 -12.02 -6.91 -1.59
CA ILE A 69 -11.67 -7.78 -2.71
C ILE A 69 -10.17 -7.67 -2.97
N GLN A 70 -9.52 -8.82 -3.13
CA GLN A 70 -8.09 -8.86 -3.33
C GLN A 70 -7.69 -9.82 -4.44
N ILE A 71 -6.65 -9.45 -5.17
CA ILE A 71 -5.89 -10.36 -6.01
C ILE A 71 -4.56 -10.63 -5.33
N THR A 72 -4.19 -11.89 -5.23
CA THR A 72 -2.95 -12.34 -4.59
C THR A 72 -2.18 -13.23 -5.53
N ALA A 73 -0.85 -13.19 -5.40
CA ALA A 73 0.03 -14.08 -6.13
C ALA A 73 0.50 -15.21 -5.20
N GLU A 74 0.65 -16.41 -5.76
CA GLU A 74 1.02 -17.62 -5.04
C GLU A 74 2.42 -17.58 -4.44
N SER A 75 2.65 -18.46 -3.47
CA SER A 75 3.98 -18.62 -2.93
C SER A 75 4.93 -19.20 -3.98
N ASN A 76 6.11 -18.62 -4.12
CA ASN A 76 7.13 -19.11 -5.02
C ASN A 76 8.32 -19.65 -4.24
N TYR A 77 8.88 -20.78 -4.68
CA TYR A 77 10.09 -21.33 -4.09
C TYR A 77 11.29 -20.42 -4.41
N THR A 78 12.06 -19.99 -3.41
CA THR A 78 13.15 -19.03 -3.64
C THR A 78 14.43 -19.66 -4.17
N GLY A 79 14.50 -20.99 -4.26
CA GLY A 79 15.72 -21.72 -4.60
C GLY A 79 16.58 -22.07 -3.37
N ILE A 80 16.22 -21.59 -2.18
CA ILE A 80 16.99 -21.80 -0.94
C ILE A 80 16.44 -23.02 -0.19
N THR A 81 17.32 -23.97 0.11
CA THR A 81 17.02 -25.12 0.99
C THR A 81 17.93 -25.08 2.21
N GLN A 82 17.33 -24.99 3.40
CA GLN A 82 18.04 -25.11 4.67
C GLN A 82 18.09 -26.59 5.08
N LYS A 83 19.30 -27.12 5.29
CA LYS A 83 19.49 -28.44 5.90
C LYS A 83 19.30 -28.33 7.41
N LEU A 84 18.43 -29.18 7.96
CA LEU A 84 18.13 -29.23 9.38
C LEU A 84 19.03 -30.25 10.08
N ALA A 85 19.32 -30.03 11.37
CA ALA A 85 20.18 -30.90 12.17
C ALA A 85 19.66 -32.34 12.30
N ASN A 86 18.35 -32.55 12.11
CA ASN A 86 17.71 -33.86 12.12
C ASN A 86 17.78 -34.61 10.77
N GLY A 87 18.55 -34.12 9.80
CA GLY A 87 18.67 -34.71 8.46
C GLY A 87 17.55 -34.30 7.49
N GLY A 88 16.58 -33.50 7.92
CA GLY A 88 15.53 -32.94 7.06
C GLY A 88 15.98 -31.72 6.24
N SER A 89 15.13 -31.30 5.31
CA SER A 89 15.30 -30.07 4.55
C SER A 89 14.08 -29.16 4.70
N LYS A 90 14.32 -27.86 4.87
CA LYS A 90 13.30 -26.82 4.86
C LYS A 90 13.48 -25.98 3.59
N LEU A 91 12.43 -25.92 2.77
CA LEU A 91 12.37 -25.09 1.59
C LEU A 91 11.91 -23.68 1.96
N ASP A 92 12.58 -22.65 1.44
CA ASP A 92 12.16 -21.26 1.61
C ASP A 92 11.24 -20.81 0.47
N PHE A 93 10.21 -20.06 0.83
CA PHE A 93 9.23 -19.55 -0.11
C PHE A 93 9.03 -18.05 0.10
N GLU A 94 8.93 -17.31 -1.00
CA GLU A 94 8.37 -15.97 -0.97
C GLU A 94 6.85 -16.04 -1.03
N LYS A 95 6.15 -15.25 -0.22
CA LYS A 95 4.67 -15.24 -0.16
C LYS A 95 4.09 -13.87 0.16
N GLY A 96 2.78 -13.75 0.00
CA GLY A 96 2.00 -12.62 0.51
C GLY A 96 1.89 -11.40 -0.42
N ALA A 97 2.33 -11.52 -1.67
CA ALA A 97 2.11 -10.47 -2.66
C ALA A 97 0.61 -10.34 -2.99
N GLY A 98 0.09 -9.12 -3.00
CA GLY A 98 -1.30 -8.90 -3.36
C GLY A 98 -1.71 -7.44 -3.49
N LEU A 99 -2.81 -7.20 -4.20
CA LEU A 99 -3.50 -5.93 -4.33
C LEU A 99 -4.90 -6.08 -3.74
N CYS A 100 -5.26 -5.21 -2.81
CA CYS A 100 -6.53 -5.26 -2.10
C CYS A 100 -7.24 -3.91 -2.21
N PHE A 101 -8.54 -3.96 -2.52
CA PHE A 101 -9.47 -2.86 -2.38
C PHE A 101 -10.38 -3.19 -1.20
N SER A 102 -10.35 -2.35 -0.17
CA SER A 102 -11.13 -2.55 1.05
C SER A 102 -12.02 -1.36 1.32
N LEU A 103 -13.28 -1.61 1.67
CA LEU A 103 -14.19 -0.59 2.16
C LEU A 103 -13.81 -0.21 3.58
N SER A 104 -13.66 1.09 3.84
CA SER A 104 -13.40 1.62 5.16
C SER A 104 -14.71 1.83 5.94
N PRO A 105 -14.66 1.95 7.28
CA PRO A 105 -15.81 2.30 8.09
C PRO A 105 -16.53 3.59 7.65
N LYS A 106 -15.81 4.51 7.00
CA LYS A 106 -16.35 5.79 6.47
C LYS A 106 -16.98 5.67 5.08
N GLY A 107 -17.03 4.46 4.50
CA GLY A 107 -17.61 4.18 3.19
C GLY A 107 -16.72 4.58 2.01
N ASP A 108 -15.53 5.10 2.25
CA ASP A 108 -14.48 5.27 1.23
C ASP A 108 -13.69 3.98 1.03
N VAL A 109 -12.97 3.91 -0.08
CA VAL A 109 -12.18 2.75 -0.46
C VAL A 109 -10.70 3.05 -0.26
N VAL A 110 -10.02 2.07 0.33
CA VAL A 110 -8.57 2.05 0.52
C VAL A 110 -7.98 0.99 -0.39
N VAL A 111 -6.91 1.34 -1.10
CA VAL A 111 -6.21 0.45 -2.01
C VAL A 111 -4.80 0.19 -1.49
N THR A 112 -4.52 -1.08 -1.22
CA THR A 112 -3.25 -1.51 -0.61
C THR A 112 -2.55 -2.51 -1.50
N ILE A 113 -1.23 -2.34 -1.68
CA ILE A 113 -0.34 -3.30 -2.33
C ILE A 113 0.57 -3.93 -1.27
N ARG A 114 0.74 -5.25 -1.30
CA ARG A 114 1.67 -6.00 -0.47
C ARG A 114 2.76 -6.62 -1.37
N PRO A 115 4.05 -6.50 -0.99
CA PRO A 115 5.14 -7.18 -1.70
C PRO A 115 5.20 -8.66 -1.34
N TYR A 116 5.93 -9.43 -2.14
CA TYR A 116 6.47 -10.71 -1.70
C TYR A 116 7.40 -10.53 -0.49
N LYS A 117 7.40 -11.53 0.39
CA LYS A 117 8.30 -11.63 1.54
C LYS A 117 8.77 -13.07 1.67
N SER A 118 10.07 -13.27 1.80
CA SER A 118 10.66 -14.56 2.22
C SER A 118 11.28 -14.44 3.61
N GLU A 119 11.78 -15.55 4.16
CA GLU A 119 12.46 -15.54 5.46
C GLU A 119 13.81 -14.79 5.39
N TRP A 120 14.47 -14.83 4.23
CA TRP A 120 15.81 -14.26 4.03
C TRP A 120 15.78 -12.83 3.48
N VAL A 121 14.77 -12.51 2.68
CA VAL A 121 14.62 -11.21 2.03
C VAL A 121 13.23 -10.69 2.32
N ARG A 122 13.17 -9.75 3.26
CA ARG A 122 11.96 -9.00 3.56
C ARG A 122 12.21 -7.54 3.27
N ARG A 123 11.40 -6.96 2.38
CA ARG A 123 11.33 -5.51 2.26
C ARG A 123 10.88 -4.92 3.60
N VAL A 124 11.45 -3.77 3.96
CA VAL A 124 11.13 -3.06 5.20
C VAL A 124 9.62 -2.81 5.27
N GLU A 125 8.98 -2.58 4.13
CA GLU A 125 7.57 -2.23 4.06
C GLU A 125 6.67 -3.48 4.06
N THR A 126 5.73 -3.47 5.00
CA THR A 126 4.78 -4.57 5.15
C THR A 126 3.64 -4.50 4.13
N SER A 127 3.29 -3.29 3.70
CA SER A 127 2.21 -2.96 2.77
C SER A 127 2.34 -1.48 2.38
N ILE A 128 1.97 -1.11 1.17
CA ILE A 128 1.89 0.27 0.70
C ILE A 128 0.42 0.63 0.48
N ILE A 129 -0.07 1.71 1.10
CA ILE A 129 -1.38 2.26 0.73
C ILE A 129 -1.19 3.20 -0.45
N ILE A 130 -1.64 2.78 -1.64
CA ILE A 130 -1.44 3.52 -2.89
C ILE A 130 -2.56 4.52 -3.20
N ALA A 131 -3.71 4.37 -2.53
CA ALA A 131 -4.84 5.30 -2.55
C ALA A 131 -5.72 5.09 -1.31
N HIS A 132 -6.33 6.17 -0.83
CA HIS A 132 -7.25 6.19 0.32
C HIS A 132 -8.26 7.34 0.13
N GLY A 133 -9.36 7.34 0.89
CA GLY A 133 -10.33 8.44 0.78
C GLY A 133 -11.13 8.42 -0.52
N ILE A 134 -11.03 7.35 -1.32
CA ILE A 134 -11.63 7.29 -2.64
C ILE A 134 -13.12 6.98 -2.51
N SER A 135 -14.00 7.79 -3.09
CA SER A 135 -15.42 7.43 -3.14
C SER A 135 -15.57 6.18 -4.02
N PRO A 136 -16.46 5.23 -3.68
CA PRO A 136 -16.83 4.14 -4.59
C PRO A 136 -17.23 4.66 -5.99
N ASP A 137 -17.85 5.84 -6.06
CA ASP A 137 -18.23 6.51 -7.32
C ASP A 137 -17.02 6.83 -8.23
N ASP A 138 -15.84 7.05 -7.65
CA ASP A 138 -14.62 7.42 -8.36
C ASP A 138 -13.82 6.21 -8.86
N ILE A 139 -14.28 4.99 -8.54
CA ILE A 139 -13.62 3.74 -8.94
C ILE A 139 -14.05 3.39 -10.37
N THR A 140 -13.32 3.99 -11.31
CA THR A 140 -13.43 3.75 -12.74
C THR A 140 -12.58 2.56 -13.19
N ASP A 141 -12.88 2.01 -14.37
CA ASP A 141 -12.06 0.96 -15.00
C ASP A 141 -10.60 1.40 -15.16
N GLY A 142 -10.38 2.66 -15.54
CA GLY A 142 -9.04 3.24 -15.67
C GLY A 142 -8.29 3.25 -14.33
N PHE A 143 -8.98 3.54 -13.23
CA PHE A 143 -8.40 3.50 -11.88
C PHE A 143 -8.03 2.07 -11.48
N ILE A 144 -8.91 1.10 -11.71
CA ILE A 144 -8.67 -0.32 -11.39
C ILE A 144 -7.46 -0.85 -12.18
N LYS A 145 -7.46 -0.66 -13.50
CA LYS A 145 -6.36 -1.06 -14.39
C LYS A 145 -5.03 -0.40 -14.01
N LYS A 146 -5.06 0.89 -13.63
CA LYS A 146 -3.89 1.59 -13.10
C LYS A 146 -3.35 0.91 -11.85
N CYS A 147 -4.21 0.56 -10.88
CA CYS A 147 -3.79 -0.14 -9.66
C CYS A 147 -3.22 -1.53 -9.96
N MET A 148 -3.84 -2.29 -10.86
CA MET A 148 -3.34 -3.60 -11.30
C MET A 148 -1.97 -3.52 -11.97
N ARG A 149 -1.75 -2.51 -12.83
CA ARG A 149 -0.42 -2.28 -13.42
C ARG A 149 0.64 -2.01 -12.36
N ARG A 150 0.31 -1.19 -11.36
CA ARG A 150 1.22 -0.93 -10.22
C ARG A 150 1.51 -2.22 -9.46
N PHE A 151 0.49 -3.04 -9.23
CA PHE A 151 0.63 -4.34 -8.57
C PHE A 151 1.57 -5.28 -9.34
N ILE A 152 1.38 -5.47 -10.65
CA ILE A 152 2.24 -6.36 -11.46
C ILE A 152 3.72 -5.92 -11.39
N ILE A 153 3.98 -4.63 -11.57
CA ILE A 153 5.35 -4.07 -11.49
C ILE A 153 5.93 -4.31 -10.09
N TYR A 154 5.16 -4.01 -9.05
CA TYR A 154 5.62 -4.13 -7.68
C TYR A 154 5.86 -5.58 -7.27
N THR A 155 4.96 -6.49 -7.64
CA THR A 155 5.06 -7.93 -7.42
C THR A 155 6.33 -8.48 -8.07
N ARG A 156 6.57 -8.17 -9.35
CA ARG A 156 7.81 -8.57 -10.05
C ARG A 156 9.05 -8.04 -9.34
N ALA A 157 9.10 -6.75 -9.03
CA ALA A 157 10.29 -6.16 -8.41
C ALA A 157 10.51 -6.60 -6.95
N SER A 158 9.48 -7.11 -6.28
CA SER A 158 9.59 -7.70 -4.94
C SER A 158 9.93 -9.19 -4.94
N SER A 159 9.77 -9.87 -6.08
CA SER A 159 10.06 -11.29 -6.23
C SER A 159 11.55 -11.55 -6.48
N VAL A 160 12.06 -12.67 -5.97
CA VAL A 160 13.40 -13.19 -6.27
C VAL A 160 13.59 -13.34 -7.78
N TYR A 161 12.58 -13.86 -8.49
CA TYR A 161 12.65 -14.11 -9.94
C TYR A 161 12.62 -12.84 -10.80
N GLY A 162 11.96 -11.78 -10.34
CA GLY A 162 11.81 -10.55 -11.11
C GLY A 162 12.91 -9.51 -10.87
N SER A 163 13.70 -9.69 -9.81
CA SER A 163 14.69 -8.72 -9.33
C SER A 163 15.71 -8.30 -10.39
N TYR A 164 16.21 -9.24 -11.21
CA TYR A 164 17.21 -8.99 -12.25
C TYR A 164 16.74 -8.03 -13.35
N THR A 165 15.44 -8.02 -13.64
CA THR A 165 14.86 -7.24 -14.76
C THR A 165 14.45 -5.81 -14.38
N THR A 166 14.72 -5.40 -13.14
CA THR A 166 14.25 -4.11 -12.62
C THR A 166 14.99 -2.96 -13.31
N THR A 167 14.28 -2.16 -14.10
CA THR A 167 14.85 -0.98 -14.75
C THR A 167 14.98 0.19 -13.78
N LEU A 168 15.81 1.19 -14.10
CA LEU A 168 15.95 2.41 -13.29
C LEU A 168 14.60 3.13 -13.10
N TYR A 169 13.77 3.16 -14.15
CA TYR A 169 12.42 3.72 -14.08
C TYR A 169 11.56 2.99 -13.05
N GLU A 170 11.61 1.66 -13.02
CA GLU A 170 10.85 0.85 -12.06
C GLU A 170 11.37 1.01 -10.64
N TYR A 171 12.69 1.12 -10.48
CA TYR A 171 13.31 1.44 -9.20
C TYR A 171 12.79 2.79 -8.66
N LEU A 172 12.83 3.83 -9.49
CA LEU A 172 12.30 5.15 -9.12
C LEU A 172 10.80 5.11 -8.86
N PHE A 173 10.04 4.36 -9.65
CA PHE A 173 8.60 4.18 -9.46
C PHE A 173 8.28 3.50 -8.13
N ILE A 174 9.04 2.48 -7.74
CA ILE A 174 8.93 1.82 -6.43
C ILE A 174 9.24 2.80 -5.31
N LYS A 175 10.31 3.59 -5.42
CA LYS A 175 10.63 4.64 -4.44
C LYS A 175 9.52 5.68 -4.35
N TYR A 176 8.94 6.07 -5.48
CA TYR A 176 7.76 6.94 -5.51
C TYR A 176 6.58 6.32 -4.77
N LEU A 177 6.28 5.03 -4.95
CA LEU A 177 5.20 4.36 -4.22
C LEU A 177 5.44 4.38 -2.71
N LEU A 178 6.69 4.25 -2.26
CA LEU A 178 7.05 4.32 -0.84
C LEU A 178 6.90 5.72 -0.24
N VAL A 179 7.10 6.77 -1.03
CA VAL A 179 6.87 8.16 -0.63
C VAL A 179 5.38 8.50 -0.61
N VAL A 180 4.61 7.95 -1.56
CA VAL A 180 3.16 8.14 -1.61
C VAL A 180 2.46 7.43 -0.46
N ASP A 181 3.05 6.36 0.07
CA ASP A 181 2.50 5.62 1.19
C ASP A 181 2.17 6.54 2.37
N ILE A 182 0.89 6.61 2.72
CA ILE A 182 0.39 7.50 3.77
C ILE A 182 1.00 7.14 5.12
N LYS A 183 1.25 5.84 5.36
CA LYS A 183 1.90 5.37 6.59
C LYS A 183 3.29 5.99 6.74
N ASN A 184 3.97 6.19 5.61
CA ASN A 184 5.33 6.65 5.55
C ASN A 184 5.44 8.19 5.53
N ARG A 185 4.38 8.92 5.12
CA ARG A 185 4.38 10.39 5.12
C ARG A 185 4.68 11.00 6.50
N GLY A 186 4.12 10.42 7.57
CA GLY A 186 4.41 10.87 8.94
C GLY A 186 5.87 10.62 9.33
N GLN A 187 6.42 9.45 8.98
CA GLN A 187 7.82 9.11 9.25
C GLN A 187 8.79 9.96 8.42
N LEU A 188 8.48 10.21 7.14
CA LEU A 188 9.29 11.05 6.26
C LEU A 188 9.28 12.51 6.69
N LEU A 189 8.13 13.04 7.13
CA LEU A 189 8.06 14.38 7.72
C LEU A 189 8.90 14.46 9.00
N ASN A 190 8.79 13.47 9.89
CA ASN A 190 9.59 13.45 11.11
C ASN A 190 11.09 13.33 10.81
N SER A 191 11.50 12.46 9.89
CA SER A 191 12.91 12.34 9.48
C SER A 191 13.43 13.61 8.79
N ALA A 192 12.59 14.31 8.03
CA ALA A 192 12.96 15.59 7.41
C ALA A 192 13.11 16.71 8.46
N LEU A 193 12.23 16.72 9.47
CA LEU A 193 12.34 17.63 10.61
C LEU A 193 13.59 17.34 11.45
N ASP A 194 13.88 16.07 11.71
CA ASP A 194 15.10 15.64 12.42
C ASP A 194 16.37 16.04 11.66
N PHE A 195 16.38 15.86 10.33
CA PHE A 195 17.49 16.31 9.50
C PHE A 195 17.66 17.85 9.55
N SER A 196 16.56 18.61 9.49
CA SER A 196 16.63 20.07 9.63
C SER A 196 17.15 20.52 11.00
N ASN A 197 16.78 19.80 12.06
CA ASN A 197 17.26 20.08 13.42
C ASN A 197 18.75 19.80 13.54
N GLN A 198 19.26 18.72 12.93
CA GLN A 198 20.69 18.40 12.93
C GLN A 198 21.54 19.46 12.22
N TRP A 199 21.06 19.99 11.09
CA TRP A 199 21.72 21.09 10.40
C TRP A 199 21.62 22.41 11.16
N GLY A 200 20.48 22.67 11.83
CA GLY A 200 20.34 23.81 12.74
C GLY A 200 21.36 23.76 13.88
N VAL A 201 21.56 22.58 14.49
CA VAL A 201 22.58 22.35 15.51
C VAL A 201 23.99 22.55 14.95
N ALA A 202 24.28 22.06 13.74
CA ALA A 202 25.58 22.24 13.11
C ALA A 202 25.92 23.71 12.84
N VAL A 203 24.95 24.49 12.35
CA VAL A 203 25.12 25.94 12.10
C VAL A 203 25.31 26.71 13.41
N ILE A 204 24.51 26.42 14.44
CA ILE A 204 24.65 27.05 15.76
C ILE A 204 26.01 26.71 16.38
N SER A 205 26.45 25.45 16.28
CA SER A 205 27.76 25.00 16.79
C SER A 205 28.91 25.71 16.07
N ALA A 206 28.81 25.90 14.76
CA ALA A 206 29.79 26.65 13.97
C ALA A 206 29.84 28.13 14.37
N LEU A 207 28.69 28.77 14.58
CA LEU A 207 28.59 30.15 15.03
C LEU A 207 29.18 30.34 16.44
N LEU A 208 28.86 29.44 17.37
CA LEU A 208 29.43 29.47 18.72
C LEU A 208 30.95 29.28 18.70
N GLY A 209 31.46 28.38 17.85
CA GLY A 209 32.90 28.20 17.66
C GLY A 209 33.60 29.45 17.12
N ALA A 210 32.99 30.15 16.16
CA ALA A 210 33.53 31.39 15.61
C ALA A 210 33.57 32.51 16.67
N ILE A 211 32.50 32.68 17.43
CA ILE A 211 32.40 33.68 18.50
C ILE A 211 33.41 33.39 19.64
N PHE A 212 33.58 32.12 20.03
CA PHE A 212 34.57 31.74 21.04
C PHE A 212 36.01 31.96 20.56
N ASN A 213 36.29 31.72 19.27
CA ASN A 213 37.62 31.94 18.70
C ASN A 213 37.98 33.43 18.67
N GLU A 214 37.03 34.32 18.36
CA GLU A 214 37.23 35.77 18.42
C GLU A 214 37.40 36.30 19.86
N MET A 215 36.87 35.62 20.88
CA MET A 215 37.07 36.00 22.29
C MET A 215 38.41 35.53 22.89
N LEU A 216 39.11 34.60 22.23
CA LEU A 216 40.40 34.04 22.69
C LEU A 216 41.63 34.67 22.00
N THR A 217 41.43 35.45 20.95
CA THR A 217 42.44 36.29 20.27
C THR A 217 42.36 37.74 20.71
#